data_AF-A0A821Y3G7-F1
#
_entry.id   AF-A0A821Y3G7-F1
#
_cell.length_a   1.000
_cell.length_b   1.000
_cell.length_c   1.000
_cell.angle_alpha   90.00
_cell.angle_beta   90.00
_cell.angle_gamma   90.00
#
_symmetry.space_group_name_H-M   'P 1'
#
loop_
_entity.id
_entity.type
_entity.pdbx_description
1 polymer ?
#
loop_
_entity_poly.entity_id
_entity_poly.type
_entity_poly.pdbx_seq_one_letter_code
_entity_poly.pdbx_strand_id
1 'polypeptide(L)'
;TPGGSTPNVCVNNPCLNGATCQNVPGGGFRCSCRAGFTGNYCELSTGISGGSTSTACVNNACANGASCQNLPGGGFRCICRAGFTGVFCTFPITG
;
A
#
# COMPACT_ATOMS: atom_id res chain seq x y z
N THR A 1 -13.81 -23.55 -34.23
CA THR A 1 -14.21 -22.15 -33.93
C THR A 1 -13.36 -21.65 -32.78
N PRO A 2 -12.54 -20.60 -32.94
CA PRO A 2 -11.69 -20.11 -31.85
C PRO A 2 -12.50 -19.15 -30.98
N GLY A 3 -13.48 -19.68 -30.25
CA GLY A 3 -14.28 -18.94 -29.29
C GLY A 3 -13.84 -19.32 -27.89
N GLY A 4 -12.70 -18.76 -27.44
CA GLY A 4 -12.19 -18.97 -26.10
C GLY A 4 -13.16 -18.40 -25.08
N SER A 5 -14.06 -19.24 -24.56
CA SER A 5 -14.88 -18.95 -23.40
C SER A 5 -13.98 -18.90 -22.17
N THR A 6 -13.26 -17.79 -21.99
CA THR A 6 -12.53 -17.53 -20.76
C THR A 6 -13.55 -17.45 -19.62
N PRO A 7 -13.46 -18.32 -18.59
CA PRO A 7 -14.37 -18.24 -17.47
C PRO A 7 -14.26 -16.85 -16.85
N ASN A 8 -15.39 -16.15 -16.70
CA ASN A 8 -15.43 -14.83 -16.07
C ASN A 8 -15.24 -15.03 -14.56
N VAL A 9 -13.99 -15.08 -14.13
CA VAL A 9 -13.61 -15.34 -12.73
C VAL A 9 -14.01 -14.17 -11.82
N CYS A 10 -14.28 -13.00 -12.40
CA CYS A 10 -14.76 -11.83 -11.68
C CYS A 10 -16.26 -11.84 -11.33
N VAL A 11 -17.05 -12.84 -11.77
CA VAL A 11 -18.50 -12.93 -11.46
C VAL A 11 -18.76 -12.97 -9.95
N ASN A 12 -17.91 -13.67 -9.19
CA ASN A 12 -18.00 -13.74 -7.73
C ASN A 12 -17.16 -12.67 -7.02
N ASN A 13 -16.55 -11.77 -7.79
CA ASN A 13 -15.69 -10.68 -7.32
C ASN A 13 -14.69 -11.12 -6.21
N PRO A 14 -13.66 -11.91 -6.57
CA PRO A 14 -12.72 -12.48 -5.60
C PRO A 14 -11.84 -11.43 -4.90
N CYS A 15 -11.81 -10.20 -5.39
CA CYS A 15 -10.99 -9.13 -4.85
C CYS A 15 -11.62 -8.52 -3.58
N LEU A 16 -10.81 -8.34 -2.54
CA LEU A 16 -11.22 -7.85 -1.24
C LEU A 16 -10.95 -6.34 -1.09
N ASN A 17 -11.43 -5.75 0.01
CA ASN A 17 -11.14 -4.36 0.40
C ASN A 17 -11.53 -3.30 -0.65
N GLY A 18 -12.60 -3.57 -1.42
CA GLY A 18 -13.10 -2.65 -2.44
C GLY A 18 -12.22 -2.56 -3.69
N ALA A 19 -11.33 -3.53 -3.90
CA ALA A 19 -10.53 -3.65 -5.11
C ALA A 19 -11.39 -4.02 -6.35
N THR A 20 -10.89 -3.67 -7.52
CA THR A 20 -11.59 -3.90 -8.79
C THR A 20 -11.06 -5.17 -9.45
N CYS A 21 -11.93 -6.16 -9.69
CA CYS A 21 -11.57 -7.37 -10.42
C CYS A 21 -11.53 -7.11 -11.94
N GLN A 22 -10.47 -7.55 -12.60
CA GLN A 22 -10.31 -7.51 -14.05
C GLN A 22 -10.05 -8.93 -14.60
N ASN A 23 -10.83 -9.36 -15.58
CA ASN A 23 -10.55 -10.62 -16.28
C ASN A 23 -9.33 -10.47 -17.18
N VAL A 24 -8.51 -11.52 -17.22
CA VAL A 24 -7.27 -11.56 -18.01
C VAL A 24 -7.45 -12.53 -19.19
N PRO A 25 -7.04 -12.16 -20.41
CA PRO A 25 -7.05 -13.07 -21.55
C PRO A 25 -6.26 -14.35 -21.23
N GLY A 26 -6.85 -15.52 -21.48
CA GLY A 26 -6.27 -16.83 -21.13
C GLY A 26 -6.91 -17.53 -19.92
N GLY A 27 -7.95 -16.96 -19.31
CA GLY A 27 -8.77 -17.62 -18.28
C GLY A 27 -8.38 -17.30 -16.84
N GLY A 28 -7.70 -16.16 -16.61
CA GLY A 28 -7.32 -15.69 -15.28
C GLY A 28 -8.06 -14.41 -14.86
N PHE A 29 -7.73 -13.91 -13.67
CA PHE A 29 -8.16 -12.61 -13.18
C PHE A 29 -7.00 -11.87 -12.53
N ARG A 30 -7.15 -10.56 -12.40
CA ARG A 30 -6.24 -9.69 -11.66
C ARG A 30 -7.05 -8.72 -10.82
N CYS A 31 -6.68 -8.57 -9.55
CA CYS A 31 -7.26 -7.56 -8.67
C CYS A 31 -6.46 -6.27 -8.77
N SER A 32 -7.15 -5.17 -9.05
CA SER A 32 -6.59 -3.82 -8.97
C SER A 32 -6.88 -3.28 -7.56
N CYS A 33 -5.86 -3.37 -6.70
CA CYS A 33 -5.96 -2.99 -5.30
C CYS A 33 -6.10 -1.47 -5.14
N ARG A 34 -6.93 -1.05 -4.19
CA ARG A 34 -6.96 0.34 -3.74
C ARG A 34 -5.65 0.69 -3.03
N ALA A 35 -5.31 1.98 -3.03
CA ALA A 35 -4.22 2.49 -2.21
C ALA A 35 -4.42 2.05 -0.75
N GLY A 36 -3.43 1.35 -0.19
CA GLY A 36 -3.52 0.77 1.15
C GLY A 36 -3.65 -0.72 1.19
N PHE A 37 -3.75 -1.38 0.03
CA PHE A 37 -3.94 -2.81 -0.07
C PHE A 37 -3.00 -3.44 -1.11
N THR A 38 -2.58 -4.66 -0.83
CA THR A 38 -1.71 -5.50 -1.66
C THR A 38 -2.09 -6.97 -1.51
N GLY A 39 -1.39 -7.85 -2.23
CA GLY A 39 -1.73 -9.28 -2.32
C GLY A 39 -2.53 -9.61 -3.58
N ASN A 40 -2.69 -10.90 -3.86
CA ASN A 40 -3.34 -11.37 -5.09
C ASN A 40 -4.84 -11.04 -5.12
N TYR A 41 -5.45 -10.94 -3.94
CA TYR A 41 -6.84 -10.59 -3.74
C TYR A 41 -6.99 -9.22 -3.08
N CYS A 42 -5.92 -8.44 -2.95
CA CYS A 42 -5.89 -7.19 -2.19
C CYS A 42 -6.28 -7.38 -0.72
N GLU A 43 -6.00 -8.57 -0.17
CA GLU A 43 -6.31 -8.98 1.20
C GLU A 43 -5.39 -8.36 2.25
N LEU A 44 -4.17 -8.01 1.85
CA LEU A 44 -3.16 -7.48 2.76
C LEU A 44 -3.28 -5.95 2.82
N SER A 45 -3.52 -5.40 4.02
CA SER A 45 -3.46 -3.96 4.21
C SER A 45 -2.01 -3.51 4.40
N THR A 46 -1.57 -2.55 3.60
CA THR A 46 -0.24 -1.92 3.71
C THR A 46 -0.23 -0.71 4.64
N GLY A 47 -1.33 -0.44 5.34
CA GLY A 47 -1.44 0.70 6.28
C GLY A 47 -1.51 2.07 5.61
N ILE A 48 -1.56 2.13 4.28
CA ILE A 48 -1.72 3.36 3.48
C ILE A 48 -3.15 3.47 2.94
N SER A 49 -4.18 3.23 3.77
CA SER A 49 -5.57 3.40 3.34
C SER A 49 -5.84 4.86 2.97
N GLY A 50 -6.20 5.08 1.70
CA GLY A 50 -6.47 6.39 1.12
C GLY A 50 -7.43 7.23 1.96
N GLY A 51 -6.87 8.27 2.57
CA GLY A 51 -7.55 9.29 3.36
C GLY A 51 -6.47 10.12 4.05
N SER A 52 -6.30 11.36 3.61
CA SER A 52 -5.23 12.31 3.96
C SER A 52 -5.09 12.67 5.44
N THR A 53 -4.81 11.68 6.28
CA THR A 53 -4.26 11.86 7.61
C THR A 53 -3.24 10.76 7.75
N SER A 54 -1.96 11.05 7.54
CA SER A 54 -0.93 10.05 7.81
C SER A 54 -0.88 9.84 9.30
N THR A 55 -1.63 8.84 9.77
CA THR A 55 -1.69 8.43 11.18
C THR A 55 -0.29 8.16 11.72
N ALA A 56 0.69 7.89 10.86
CA ALA A 56 2.09 7.81 11.21
C ALA A 56 2.63 9.05 11.94
N CYS A 57 2.31 10.28 11.52
CA CYS A 57 2.74 11.48 12.26
C CYS A 57 1.94 11.66 13.56
N VAL A 58 0.68 11.25 13.56
CA VAL A 58 -0.18 11.29 14.76
C VAL A 58 0.28 10.26 15.82
N ASN A 59 0.75 9.10 15.38
CA ASN A 59 1.22 7.99 16.22
C ASN A 59 2.72 8.07 16.55
N ASN A 60 3.40 9.17 16.23
CA ASN A 60 4.86 9.31 16.41
C ASN A 60 5.66 8.15 15.81
N ALA A 61 5.40 7.80 14.55
CA ALA A 61 6.13 6.74 13.86
C ALA A 61 7.64 7.01 13.71
N CYS A 62 8.07 8.28 13.78
CA CYS A 62 9.47 8.67 13.68
C CYS A 62 10.19 8.53 15.04
N ALA A 63 11.31 7.82 15.06
CA ALA A 63 12.09 7.56 16.25
C ALA A 63 13.17 8.63 16.51
N ASN A 64 13.83 8.56 17.67
CA ASN A 64 15.03 9.33 18.01
C ASN A 64 14.88 10.86 17.91
N GLY A 65 13.68 11.37 18.18
CA GLY A 65 13.37 12.80 18.11
C GLY A 65 13.37 13.36 16.67
N ALA A 66 13.20 12.49 15.67
CA ALA A 66 13.02 12.88 14.29
C ALA A 66 11.68 13.61 14.09
N SER A 67 11.65 14.55 13.15
CA SER A 67 10.42 15.30 12.82
C SER A 67 9.59 14.55 11.79
N CYS A 68 8.29 14.41 12.03
CA CYS A 68 7.38 13.81 11.06
C CYS A 68 6.73 14.88 10.19
N GLN A 69 6.70 14.65 8.87
CA GLN A 69 6.05 15.56 7.92
C GLN A 69 5.03 14.80 7.07
N ASN A 70 3.80 15.30 7.04
CA ASN A 70 2.76 14.84 6.13
C ASN A 70 3.09 15.25 4.69
N LEU A 71 2.90 14.33 3.75
CA LEU A 71 3.14 14.56 2.33
C LEU A 71 1.83 14.90 1.60
N PRO A 72 1.84 15.90 0.69
CA PRO A 72 0.71 16.16 -0.18
C PRO A 72 0.52 14.96 -1.13
N GLY A 73 -0.71 14.43 -1.19
CA GLY A 73 -1.04 13.19 -1.92
C GLY A 73 -1.19 11.95 -1.03
N GLY A 74 -0.98 12.09 0.28
CA GLY A 74 -1.09 10.98 1.24
C GLY A 74 0.28 10.38 1.56
N GLY A 75 0.50 10.01 2.82
CA GLY A 75 1.77 9.48 3.31
C GLY A 75 2.56 10.48 4.17
N PHE A 76 3.67 10.02 4.72
CA PHE A 76 4.53 10.80 5.60
C PHE A 76 5.99 10.52 5.30
N ARG A 77 6.86 11.42 5.74
CA ARG A 77 8.29 11.16 5.81
C ARG A 77 8.83 11.57 7.18
N CYS A 78 9.82 10.82 7.66
CA CYS A 78 10.60 11.21 8.82
C CYS A 78 11.84 11.99 8.39
N ILE A 79 12.08 13.13 9.03
CA ILE A 79 13.28 13.94 8.86
C ILE A 79 14.22 13.57 10.01
N CYS A 80 15.21 12.74 9.70
CA CYS A 80 16.14 12.20 10.69
C CYS A 80 17.08 13.29 11.22
N ARG A 81 17.38 13.21 12.52
CA ARG A 81 18.46 13.99 13.10
C ARG A 81 19.82 13.47 12.62
N ALA A 82 20.82 14.35 12.67
CA ALA A 82 22.20 13.96 12.42
C ALA A 82 22.56 12.76 13.31
N GLY A 83 23.16 11.74 12.72
CA GLY A 83 23.45 10.48 13.42
C GLY A 83 22.44 9.36 13.18
N PHE A 84 21.31 9.59 12.48
CA PHE A 84 20.30 8.54 12.22
C PHE A 84 19.86 8.45 10.75
N THR A 85 19.35 7.27 10.35
CA THR A 85 18.88 6.92 9.00
C THR A 85 17.71 5.92 9.03
N GLY A 86 17.16 5.64 7.84
CA GLY A 86 16.01 4.77 7.60
C GLY A 86 14.67 5.50 7.56
N VAL A 87 13.62 4.82 7.08
CA VAL A 87 12.27 5.39 6.88
C VAL A 87 11.68 5.98 8.16
N PHE A 88 12.00 5.36 9.31
CA PHE A 88 11.53 5.77 10.63
C PHE A 88 12.63 6.41 11.51
N CYS A 89 13.82 6.67 10.95
CA CYS A 89 14.97 7.20 11.68
C CYS A 89 15.40 6.36 12.89
N THR A 90 15.23 5.04 12.82
CA THR A 90 15.52 4.09 13.90
C THR A 90 16.98 3.65 13.93
N PHE A 91 17.70 3.75 12.81
CA PHE A 91 19.05 3.21 12.68
C PHE A 91 20.10 4.31 12.86
N PRO A 92 21.12 4.15 13.71
CA PRO A 92 22.23 5.08 13.78
C PRO A 92 23.10 4.95 12.52
N ILE A 93 23.59 6.08 11.99
CA ILE A 93 24.72 6.08 11.06
C ILE A 93 25.99 5.97 11.89
N THR A 94 26.38 4.73 12.20
CA THR A 94 27.68 4.42 12.77
C THR A 94 28.75 4.73 11.73
N GLY A 95 29.59 5.72 12.03
CA GLY A 95 30.87 5.94 11.34
C GLY A 95 31.94 5.02 11.89
#